data_AF-C1DPX5-F1
#
_entry.id   AF-C1DPX5-F1
#
_cell.length_a   1.000
_cell.length_b   1.000
_cell.length_c   1.000
_cell.angle_alpha   90.00
_cell.angle_beta   90.00
_cell.angle_gamma   90.00
#
_symmetry.space_group_name_H-M   'P 1'
#
loop_
_entity.id
_entity.type
_entity.pdbx_description
1 polymer ?
#
loop_
_entity_poly.entity_id
_entity_poly.type
_entity_poly.pdbx_seq_one_letter_code
_entity_poly.pdbx_strand_id
1 'polypeptide(L)'
;MAVPTNASLWLLPPFVLTCMILHEAAHALAVKHFGREVIAIGLGWFWVGPFFFVDTSDMWLAGRRERILVSLAGPIADLVIAGLLALASLLLPPQLASLVLFGAAIRYLTVLLCLTPFLEYDGYYALCDLLNRPNLRRDAFSWLFDEFRPTLVALATAATHRRTELFYALGSLLYLVFLVTMNAFANHAFFASLFREDRQAWFVGPLVWVITLSLLAFFLAGLMSDLSQLRRPARRAY
;
A
#
# COMPACT_ATOMS: atom_id res chain seq x y z
N MET A 1 -13.14 6.90 27.73
CA MET A 1 -12.55 5.80 26.91
C MET A 1 -11.26 5.41 27.58
N ALA A 2 -11.18 4.20 28.16
CA ALA A 2 -9.94 3.72 28.76
C ALA A 2 -9.01 3.27 27.62
N VAL A 3 -7.85 3.90 27.49
CA VAL A 3 -6.80 3.47 26.58
C VAL A 3 -6.38 2.05 26.97
N PRO A 4 -6.18 1.13 26.01
CA PRO A 4 -5.77 -0.24 26.30
C PRO A 4 -4.54 -0.26 27.21
N THR A 5 -4.59 -1.06 28.28
CA THR A 5 -3.46 -1.25 29.19
C THR A 5 -2.23 -1.78 28.44
N ASN A 6 -1.05 -1.50 28.97
CA ASN A 6 0.25 -1.82 28.39
C ASN A 6 0.37 -3.33 28.01
N ALA A 7 -0.29 -4.20 28.77
CA ALA A 7 -0.31 -5.65 28.54
C ALA A 7 -1.13 -6.05 27.28
N SER A 8 -2.26 -5.39 27.03
CA SER A 8 -3.12 -5.68 25.87
C SER A 8 -2.53 -5.25 24.53
N LEU A 9 -1.58 -4.32 24.53
CA LEU A 9 -0.88 -3.88 23.31
C LEU A 9 -0.04 -4.99 22.68
N TRP A 10 0.44 -5.95 23.47
CA TRP A 10 1.19 -7.11 22.98
C TRP A 10 0.36 -8.06 22.10
N LEU A 11 -0.97 -7.95 22.14
CA LEU A 11 -1.86 -8.73 21.27
C LEU A 11 -1.97 -8.14 19.86
N LEU A 12 -1.56 -6.89 19.65
CA LEU A 12 -1.70 -6.21 18.35
C LEU A 12 -0.79 -6.80 17.26
N PRO A 13 0.53 -7.03 17.48
CA PRO A 13 1.37 -7.65 16.46
C PRO A 13 0.87 -9.00 15.94
N PRO A 14 0.56 -10.00 16.79
CA PRO A 14 0.06 -11.29 16.28
C PRO A 14 -1.32 -11.15 15.61
N PHE A 15 -2.16 -10.22 16.07
CA PHE A 15 -3.43 -9.91 15.41
C PHE A 15 -3.23 -9.35 13.99
N VAL A 16 -2.32 -8.37 13.82
CA VAL A 16 -2.01 -7.79 12.51
C VAL A 16 -1.45 -8.84 11.56
N LEU A 17 -0.52 -9.68 12.02
CA LEU A 17 0.04 -10.79 11.24
C LEU A 17 -1.05 -11.78 10.80
N THR A 18 -1.97 -12.12 11.71
CA THR A 18 -3.12 -12.99 11.38
C THR A 18 -3.98 -12.36 10.30
N CYS A 19 -4.27 -11.06 10.39
CA CYS A 19 -5.05 -10.36 9.37
C CYS A 19 -4.33 -10.31 8.02
N MET A 20 -3.00 -10.15 8.00
CA MET A 20 -2.21 -10.23 6.75
C MET A 20 -2.31 -11.61 6.11
N ILE A 21 -2.24 -12.69 6.91
CA ILE A 21 -2.43 -14.05 6.38
C ILE A 21 -3.84 -14.22 5.80
N LEU A 22 -4.87 -13.72 6.48
CA LEU A 22 -6.25 -13.80 5.99
C LEU A 22 -6.46 -12.99 4.71
N HIS A 23 -5.83 -11.82 4.61
CA HIS A 23 -5.82 -10.99 3.40
C HIS A 23 -5.24 -11.74 2.20
N GLU A 24 -4.02 -12.29 2.36
CA GLU A 24 -3.37 -13.08 1.32
C GLU A 24 -4.14 -14.37 0.99
N ALA A 25 -4.70 -15.04 2.00
CA ALA A 25 -5.54 -16.21 1.79
C ALA A 25 -6.79 -15.87 0.95
N ALA A 26 -7.35 -14.67 1.08
CA ALA A 26 -8.47 -14.24 0.24
C ALA A 26 -8.07 -14.13 -1.23
N HIS A 27 -6.87 -13.61 -1.55
CA HIS A 27 -6.34 -13.64 -2.92
C HIS A 27 -6.19 -15.07 -3.43
N ALA A 28 -5.55 -15.95 -2.65
CA ALA A 28 -5.35 -17.34 -3.04
C ALA A 28 -6.68 -18.08 -3.31
N LEU A 29 -7.68 -17.87 -2.46
CA LEU A 29 -9.01 -18.43 -2.63
C LEU A 29 -9.72 -17.86 -3.87
N ALA A 30 -9.58 -16.56 -4.14
CA ALA A 30 -10.15 -15.95 -5.33
C ALA A 30 -9.51 -16.49 -6.63
N VAL A 31 -8.19 -16.67 -6.65
CA VAL A 31 -7.48 -17.33 -7.76
C VAL A 31 -8.05 -18.74 -8.00
N LYS A 32 -8.18 -19.54 -6.92
CA LYS A 32 -8.72 -20.90 -7.02
C LYS A 32 -10.18 -20.93 -7.44
N HIS A 33 -10.99 -19.96 -7.01
CA HIS A 33 -12.38 -19.83 -7.42
C HIS A 33 -12.53 -19.68 -8.95
N PHE A 34 -11.63 -18.93 -9.59
CA PHE A 34 -11.61 -18.76 -11.05
C PHE A 34 -10.87 -19.88 -11.80
N GLY A 35 -10.57 -21.01 -11.14
CA GLY A 35 -9.93 -22.16 -11.75
C GLY A 35 -8.45 -21.93 -12.12
N ARG A 36 -7.80 -20.94 -11.48
CA ARG A 36 -6.40 -20.59 -11.72
C ARG A 36 -5.47 -21.17 -10.64
N GLU A 37 -4.19 -21.19 -10.94
CA GLU A 37 -3.17 -21.74 -10.04
C GLU A 37 -2.51 -20.66 -9.19
N VAL A 38 -2.32 -20.98 -7.91
CA VAL A 38 -1.47 -20.20 -7.00
C VAL A 38 -0.07 -20.75 -7.14
N ILE A 39 0.82 -19.99 -7.76
CA ILE A 39 2.17 -20.44 -8.13
C ILE A 39 3.05 -20.56 -6.88
N ALA A 40 2.97 -19.56 -6.00
CA ALA A 40 3.76 -19.51 -4.78
C ALA A 40 3.02 -18.75 -3.68
N ILE A 41 3.32 -19.09 -2.43
CA ILE A 41 2.96 -18.33 -1.24
C ILE A 41 4.23 -18.17 -0.43
N GLY A 42 4.50 -16.98 0.09
CA GLY A 42 5.74 -16.72 0.80
C GLY A 42 5.65 -15.65 1.87
N LEU A 43 6.78 -15.51 2.56
CA LEU A 43 7.04 -14.50 3.57
C LEU A 43 8.23 -13.65 3.08
N GLY A 44 8.00 -12.35 2.94
CA GLY A 44 9.02 -11.37 2.63
C GLY A 44 9.30 -10.43 3.81
N TRP A 45 10.24 -9.52 3.60
CA TRP A 45 10.54 -8.44 4.55
C TRP A 45 10.46 -7.09 3.83
N PHE A 46 9.67 -6.17 4.37
CA PHE A 46 9.47 -4.84 3.79
C PHE A 46 9.70 -3.75 4.83
N TRP A 47 10.76 -2.96 4.63
CA TRP A 47 11.22 -1.84 5.46
C TRP A 47 11.40 -2.18 6.95
N VAL A 48 10.32 -2.24 7.73
CA VAL A 48 10.32 -2.43 9.20
C VAL A 48 9.61 -3.70 9.67
N GLY A 49 9.12 -4.55 8.77
CA GLY A 49 8.46 -5.79 9.20
C GLY A 49 8.26 -6.85 8.11
N PRO A 50 7.84 -8.06 8.52
CA PRO A 50 7.51 -9.11 7.59
C PRO A 50 6.20 -8.79 6.84
N PHE A 51 6.08 -9.29 5.62
CA PHE A 51 4.82 -9.30 4.88
C PHE A 51 4.61 -10.66 4.23
N PHE A 52 3.36 -11.09 4.10
CA PHE A 52 3.01 -12.29 3.35
C PHE A 52 2.67 -11.91 1.92
N PHE A 53 2.87 -12.82 0.98
CA PHE A 53 2.44 -12.63 -0.40
C PHE A 53 1.94 -13.92 -1.01
N VAL A 54 1.00 -13.79 -1.94
CA VAL A 54 0.54 -14.84 -2.84
C VAL A 54 0.85 -14.45 -4.27
N ASP A 55 1.54 -15.32 -4.99
CA ASP A 55 1.78 -15.13 -6.42
C ASP A 55 0.51 -15.46 -7.21
N THR A 56 -0.11 -14.40 -7.72
CA THR A 56 -1.35 -14.43 -8.52
C THR A 56 -1.08 -14.33 -10.02
N SER A 57 0.17 -14.51 -10.49
CA SER A 57 0.54 -14.29 -11.89
C SER A 57 -0.21 -15.16 -12.90
N ASP A 58 -0.72 -16.34 -12.50
CA ASP A 58 -1.55 -17.15 -13.40
C ASP A 58 -2.84 -16.42 -13.84
N MET A 59 -3.29 -15.42 -13.06
CA MET A 59 -4.45 -14.59 -13.38
C MET A 59 -4.27 -13.76 -14.65
N TRP A 60 -3.04 -13.57 -15.17
CA TRP A 60 -2.83 -12.89 -16.46
C TRP A 60 -3.57 -13.59 -17.62
N LEU A 61 -3.83 -14.90 -17.50
CA LEU A 61 -4.59 -15.69 -18.48
C LEU A 61 -6.11 -15.53 -18.33
N ALA A 62 -6.57 -14.90 -17.25
CA ALA A 62 -7.97 -14.74 -16.90
C ALA A 62 -8.59 -13.47 -17.51
N GLY A 63 -9.91 -13.37 -17.47
CA GLY A 63 -10.65 -12.20 -17.94
C GLY A 63 -10.41 -10.97 -17.07
N ARG A 64 -10.57 -9.77 -17.64
CA ARG A 64 -10.36 -8.49 -16.93
C ARG A 64 -11.13 -8.40 -15.62
N ARG A 65 -12.40 -8.84 -15.59
CA ARG A 65 -13.23 -8.79 -14.37
C ARG A 65 -12.69 -9.70 -13.28
N GLU A 66 -12.20 -10.88 -13.65
CA GLU A 66 -11.66 -11.88 -12.73
C GLU A 66 -10.37 -11.36 -12.09
N ARG A 67 -9.49 -10.74 -12.88
CA ARG A 67 -8.27 -10.11 -12.35
C ARG A 67 -8.57 -8.99 -11.35
N ILE A 68 -9.50 -8.09 -11.68
CA ILE A 68 -9.94 -7.02 -10.76
C ILE A 68 -10.51 -7.62 -9.46
N LEU A 69 -11.34 -8.66 -9.56
CA LEU A 69 -11.92 -9.32 -8.38
C LEU A 69 -10.85 -9.99 -7.51
N VAL A 70 -9.84 -10.62 -8.13
CA VAL A 70 -8.70 -11.17 -7.39
C VAL A 70 -7.90 -10.05 -6.74
N SER A 71 -7.59 -8.95 -7.42
CA SER A 71 -6.90 -7.80 -6.80
C SER A 71 -7.69 -7.21 -5.64
N LEU A 72 -9.03 -7.21 -5.69
CA LEU A 72 -9.85 -6.67 -4.61
C LEU A 72 -10.15 -7.68 -3.48
N ALA A 73 -9.77 -8.94 -3.62
CA ALA A 73 -10.13 -10.00 -2.67
C ALA A 73 -9.57 -9.74 -1.26
N GLY A 74 -8.30 -9.37 -1.13
CA GLY A 74 -7.67 -8.99 0.14
C GLY A 74 -8.36 -7.81 0.82
N PRO A 75 -8.52 -6.65 0.15
CA PRO A 75 -9.23 -5.50 0.71
C PRO A 75 -10.68 -5.80 1.11
N ILE A 76 -11.39 -6.65 0.34
CA ILE A 76 -12.75 -7.09 0.70
C ILE A 76 -12.72 -7.93 1.98
N ALA A 77 -11.77 -8.87 2.11
CA ALA A 77 -11.63 -9.67 3.33
C ALA A 77 -11.34 -8.79 4.55
N ASP A 78 -10.49 -7.78 4.40
CA ASP A 78 -10.19 -6.83 5.46
C ASP A 78 -11.40 -6.00 5.88
N LEU A 79 -12.21 -5.59 4.90
CA LEU A 79 -13.45 -4.87 5.17
C LEU A 79 -14.45 -5.74 5.95
N VAL A 80 -14.57 -7.01 5.58
CA VAL A 80 -15.41 -7.99 6.29
C VAL A 80 -14.89 -8.19 7.72
N ILE A 81 -13.59 -8.40 7.91
CA ILE A 81 -12.98 -8.55 9.24
C ILE A 81 -13.23 -7.29 10.08
N ALA A 82 -13.02 -6.10 9.52
CA ALA A 82 -13.27 -4.84 10.21
C ALA A 82 -14.73 -4.69 10.66
N GLY A 83 -15.68 -5.04 9.78
CA GLY A 83 -17.11 -5.05 10.10
C GLY A 83 -17.48 -6.04 11.19
N LEU A 84 -16.96 -7.27 11.12
CA LEU A 84 -17.18 -8.30 12.14
C LEU A 84 -16.63 -7.88 13.50
N LEU A 85 -15.44 -7.29 13.55
CA LEU A 85 -14.87 -6.76 14.80
C LEU A 85 -15.73 -5.62 15.36
N ALA A 86 -16.17 -4.69 14.52
CA ALA A 86 -17.05 -3.60 14.95
C ALA A 86 -18.37 -4.13 15.55
N LEU A 87 -19.00 -5.13 14.91
CA LEU A 87 -20.21 -5.77 15.44
C LEU A 87 -19.94 -6.56 16.72
N ALA A 88 -18.85 -7.32 16.78
CA ALA A 88 -18.47 -8.08 17.96
C ALA A 88 -18.25 -7.19 19.19
N SER A 89 -17.76 -5.95 18.99
CA SER A 89 -17.56 -4.99 20.08
C SER A 89 -18.83 -4.66 20.87
N LEU A 90 -20.02 -4.77 20.25
CA LEU A 90 -21.31 -4.50 20.89
C LEU A 90 -21.68 -5.56 21.94
N LEU A 91 -21.05 -6.73 21.88
CA LEU A 91 -21.33 -7.86 22.76
C LEU A 91 -20.27 -8.01 23.87
N LEU A 92 -19.23 -7.16 23.86
CA LEU A 92 -18.07 -7.29 24.75
C LEU A 92 -18.09 -6.29 25.90
N PRO A 93 -17.47 -6.64 27.05
CA PRO A 93 -17.22 -5.68 28.12
C PRO A 93 -16.43 -4.45 27.62
N PRO A 94 -16.61 -3.26 28.22
CA PRO A 94 -16.06 -2.00 27.70
C PRO A 94 -14.56 -2.01 27.41
N GLN A 95 -13.76 -2.72 28.22
CA GLN A 95 -12.31 -2.82 28.06
C GLN A 95 -11.94 -3.63 26.81
N LEU A 96 -12.63 -4.75 26.55
CA LEU A 96 -12.41 -5.59 25.38
C LEU A 96 -13.02 -4.96 24.11
N ALA A 97 -14.19 -4.34 24.24
CA ALA A 97 -14.84 -3.63 23.14
C ALA A 97 -13.94 -2.53 22.57
N SER A 98 -13.26 -1.76 23.43
CA SER A 98 -12.33 -0.71 22.99
C SER A 98 -11.13 -1.26 22.21
N LEU A 99 -10.56 -2.39 22.65
CA LEU A 99 -9.45 -3.05 21.95
C LEU A 99 -9.88 -3.60 20.59
N VAL A 100 -11.05 -4.25 20.53
CA VAL A 100 -11.61 -4.81 19.29
C VAL A 100 -11.98 -3.70 18.30
N LEU A 101 -12.55 -2.59 18.76
CA LEU A 101 -12.81 -1.41 17.93
C LEU A 101 -11.52 -0.79 17.38
N PHE A 102 -10.45 -0.77 18.18
CA PHE A 102 -9.15 -0.32 17.71
C PHE A 102 -8.61 -1.23 16.60
N GLY A 103 -8.73 -2.57 16.76
CA GLY A 103 -8.41 -3.53 15.71
C GLY A 103 -9.24 -3.32 14.43
N ALA A 104 -10.54 -3.07 14.56
CA ALA A 104 -11.43 -2.75 13.44
C ALA A 104 -10.98 -1.47 12.71
N ALA A 105 -10.67 -0.41 13.46
CA ALA A 105 -10.17 0.84 12.91
C ALA A 105 -8.86 0.67 12.14
N ILE A 106 -7.93 -0.15 12.66
CA ILE A 106 -6.70 -0.51 11.95
C ILE A 106 -7.02 -1.20 10.62
N ARG A 107 -7.96 -2.16 10.59
CA ARG A 107 -8.32 -2.86 9.34
C ARG A 107 -8.99 -1.93 8.33
N TYR A 108 -9.91 -1.07 8.76
CA TYR A 108 -10.48 -0.04 7.86
C TYR A 108 -9.39 0.87 7.28
N LEU A 109 -8.43 1.29 8.09
CA LEU A 109 -7.29 2.07 7.60
C LEU A 109 -6.43 1.26 6.62
N THR A 110 -6.18 -0.03 6.88
CA THR A 110 -5.47 -0.92 5.95
C THR A 110 -6.19 -0.98 4.60
N VAL A 111 -7.53 -1.12 4.56
CA VAL A 111 -8.30 -1.11 3.32
C VAL A 111 -8.07 0.17 2.53
N LEU A 112 -8.11 1.34 3.17
CA LEU A 112 -7.87 2.63 2.51
C LEU A 112 -6.45 2.71 1.92
N LEU A 113 -5.46 2.22 2.67
CA LEU A 113 -4.06 2.19 2.22
C LEU A 113 -3.87 1.20 1.05
N CYS A 114 -4.40 -0.03 1.15
CA CYS A 114 -4.31 -1.04 0.08
C CYS A 114 -5.01 -0.61 -1.20
N LEU A 115 -6.15 0.10 -1.09
CA LEU A 115 -6.90 0.62 -2.24
C LEU A 115 -6.31 1.91 -2.82
N THR A 116 -5.23 2.43 -2.25
CA THR A 116 -4.55 3.60 -2.80
C THR A 116 -3.90 3.22 -4.15
N PRO A 117 -4.25 3.90 -5.25
CA PRO A 117 -3.81 3.50 -6.59
C PRO A 117 -2.38 3.92 -6.93
N PHE A 118 -1.69 4.66 -6.07
CA PHE A 118 -0.39 5.29 -6.38
C PHE A 118 0.82 4.48 -5.89
N LEU A 119 0.57 3.48 -5.05
CA LEU A 119 1.54 2.50 -4.57
C LEU A 119 1.17 1.15 -5.16
N GLU A 120 2.13 0.25 -5.34
CA GLU A 120 1.93 -1.09 -5.92
C GLU A 120 1.24 -2.06 -4.94
N TYR A 121 0.10 -1.62 -4.42
CA TYR A 121 -0.85 -2.39 -3.64
C TYR A 121 -2.01 -2.82 -4.53
N ASP A 122 -2.96 -3.54 -3.95
CA ASP A 122 -4.15 -4.07 -4.59
C ASP A 122 -4.93 -3.06 -5.44
N GLY A 123 -5.08 -1.84 -4.91
CA GLY A 123 -5.78 -0.75 -5.60
C GLY A 123 -5.10 -0.33 -6.89
N TYR A 124 -3.77 -0.37 -6.96
CA TYR A 124 -3.02 -0.09 -8.18
C TYR A 124 -3.25 -1.17 -9.23
N TYR A 125 -3.14 -2.46 -8.86
CA TYR A 125 -3.37 -3.55 -9.82
C TYR A 125 -4.82 -3.58 -10.31
N ALA A 126 -5.79 -3.38 -9.41
CA ALA A 126 -7.19 -3.22 -9.79
C ALA A 126 -7.41 -2.04 -10.74
N LEU A 127 -6.74 -0.90 -10.53
CA LEU A 127 -6.79 0.25 -11.42
C LEU A 127 -6.13 -0.05 -12.78
N CYS A 128 -4.98 -0.71 -12.80
CA CYS A 128 -4.29 -1.14 -14.02
C CYS A 128 -5.19 -2.01 -14.89
N ASP A 129 -5.87 -2.99 -14.29
CA ASP A 129 -6.83 -3.84 -14.99
C ASP A 129 -8.11 -3.08 -15.39
N LEU A 130 -8.58 -2.16 -14.55
CA LEU A 130 -9.69 -1.28 -14.91
C LEU A 130 -9.34 -0.38 -16.10
N LEU A 131 -8.10 0.05 -16.25
CA LEU A 131 -7.68 0.90 -17.37
C LEU A 131 -7.11 0.11 -18.55
N ASN A 132 -6.96 -1.22 -18.44
CA ASN A 132 -6.20 -2.06 -19.36
C ASN A 132 -4.78 -1.52 -19.61
N ARG A 133 -4.13 -1.02 -18.55
CA ARG A 133 -2.77 -0.48 -18.57
C ARG A 133 -1.91 -1.21 -17.52
N PRO A 134 -1.33 -2.37 -17.85
CA PRO A 134 -0.60 -3.20 -16.88
C PRO A 134 0.65 -2.51 -16.30
N ASN A 135 1.24 -1.57 -17.04
CA ASN A 135 2.44 -0.84 -16.63
C ASN A 135 2.15 0.65 -16.38
N LEU A 136 0.96 0.98 -15.86
CA LEU A 136 0.49 2.37 -15.75
C LEU A 136 1.51 3.29 -15.05
N ARG A 137 2.07 2.86 -13.91
CA ARG A 137 3.07 3.66 -13.18
C ARG A 137 4.30 3.93 -14.04
N ARG A 138 4.87 2.87 -14.62
CA ARG A 138 6.05 2.96 -15.48
C ARG A 138 5.79 3.84 -16.72
N ASP A 139 4.66 3.64 -17.39
CA ASP A 139 4.28 4.43 -18.57
C ASP A 139 4.04 5.90 -18.22
N ALA A 140 3.47 6.15 -17.03
CA ALA A 140 3.22 7.48 -16.49
C ALA A 140 4.48 8.25 -16.08
N PHE A 141 5.58 7.57 -15.79
CA PHE A 141 6.84 8.23 -15.44
C PHE A 141 7.93 8.12 -16.52
N SER A 142 7.79 7.26 -17.53
CA SER A 142 8.79 7.09 -18.60
C SER A 142 9.15 8.40 -19.32
N TRP A 143 8.15 9.21 -19.65
CA TRP A 143 8.35 10.48 -20.37
C TRP A 143 9.09 11.56 -19.56
N LEU A 144 9.09 11.47 -18.22
CA LEU A 144 9.90 12.38 -17.38
C LEU A 144 11.40 12.16 -17.55
N PHE A 145 11.81 10.98 -18.01
CA PHE A 145 13.22 10.56 -18.01
C PHE A 145 13.76 10.14 -19.39
N ASP A 146 12.90 9.79 -20.35
CA ASP A 146 13.31 9.32 -21.68
C ASP A 146 13.58 10.47 -22.67
N GLU A 147 12.97 11.63 -22.46
CA GLU A 147 13.16 12.79 -23.31
C GLU A 147 13.77 13.92 -22.49
N PHE A 148 15.03 14.30 -22.77
CA PHE A 148 15.64 15.58 -22.35
C PHE A 148 14.91 16.79 -22.99
N ARG A 149 13.59 16.73 -23.12
CA ARG A 149 12.74 17.82 -23.57
C ARG A 149 12.49 18.75 -22.39
N PRO A 150 12.31 20.06 -22.63
CA PRO A 150 11.82 20.95 -21.60
C PRO A 150 10.50 20.39 -21.05
N THR A 151 10.38 20.28 -19.72
CA THR A 151 9.25 19.64 -19.02
C THR A 151 7.89 20.12 -19.55
N LEU A 152 7.79 21.38 -19.96
CA LEU A 152 6.57 21.96 -20.54
C LEU A 152 6.15 21.32 -21.89
N VAL A 153 7.10 20.99 -22.76
CA VAL A 153 6.82 20.35 -24.06
C VAL A 153 6.39 18.89 -23.84
N ALA A 154 7.02 18.19 -22.90
CA ALA A 154 6.64 16.83 -22.53
C ALA A 154 5.23 16.79 -21.91
N LEU A 155 4.92 17.74 -21.01
CA LEU A 155 3.59 17.90 -20.41
C LEU A 155 2.53 18.21 -21.47
N ALA A 156 2.80 19.13 -22.40
CA ALA A 156 1.87 19.46 -23.48
C ALA A 156 1.56 18.25 -24.36
N THR A 157 2.58 17.45 -24.69
CA THR A 157 2.44 16.22 -25.49
C THR A 157 1.68 15.13 -24.74
N ALA A 158 1.93 14.97 -23.44
CA ALA A 158 1.21 14.03 -22.59
C ALA A 158 -0.27 14.43 -22.44
N ALA A 159 -0.57 15.72 -22.32
CA ALA A 159 -1.94 16.23 -22.21
C ALA A 159 -2.79 15.96 -23.47
N THR A 160 -2.16 15.88 -24.65
CA THR A 160 -2.85 15.54 -25.91
C THR A 160 -2.96 14.04 -26.15
N HIS A 161 -1.91 13.26 -25.91
CA HIS A 161 -1.85 11.86 -26.35
C HIS A 161 -1.82 10.81 -25.23
N ARG A 162 -1.56 11.21 -23.97
CA ARG A 162 -1.36 10.32 -22.81
C ARG A 162 -2.03 10.87 -21.54
N ARG A 163 -3.32 11.21 -21.66
CA ARG A 163 -4.08 11.87 -20.58
C ARG A 163 -4.14 11.04 -19.31
N THR A 164 -4.38 9.73 -19.43
CA THR A 164 -4.49 8.83 -18.28
C THR A 164 -3.19 8.76 -17.50
N GLU A 165 -2.08 8.65 -18.22
CA GLU A 165 -0.73 8.62 -17.68
C GLU A 165 -0.37 9.95 -17.01
N LEU A 166 -0.75 11.08 -17.61
CA LEU A 166 -0.56 12.41 -17.01
C LEU A 166 -1.35 12.57 -15.71
N PHE A 167 -2.64 12.22 -15.70
CA PHE A 167 -3.46 12.30 -14.48
C PHE A 167 -2.92 11.39 -13.39
N TYR A 168 -2.49 10.19 -13.74
CA TYR A 168 -1.86 9.26 -12.81
C TYR A 168 -0.56 9.84 -12.23
N ALA A 169 0.32 10.41 -13.06
CA ALA A 169 1.58 11.00 -12.63
C ALA A 169 1.36 12.19 -11.69
N LEU A 170 0.45 13.10 -12.04
CA LEU A 170 0.08 14.25 -11.20
C LEU A 170 -0.55 13.79 -9.88
N GLY A 171 -1.47 12.83 -9.93
CA GLY A 171 -2.09 12.23 -8.75
C GLY A 171 -1.05 11.57 -7.84
N SER A 172 -0.10 10.83 -8.42
CA SER A 172 1.00 10.19 -7.68
C SER A 172 1.90 11.23 -7.00
N LEU A 173 2.19 12.35 -7.66
CA LEU A 173 2.99 13.44 -7.07
C LEU A 173 2.25 14.11 -5.91
N LEU A 174 0.96 14.42 -6.09
CA LEU A 174 0.13 14.98 -5.03
C LEU A 174 0.02 14.02 -3.84
N TYR A 175 -0.18 12.73 -4.12
CA TYR A 175 -0.22 11.69 -3.10
C TYR A 175 1.12 11.56 -2.37
N LEU A 176 2.25 11.66 -3.07
CA LEU A 176 3.57 11.65 -2.45
C LEU A 176 3.77 12.83 -1.50
N VAL A 177 3.39 14.04 -1.91
CA VAL A 177 3.44 15.24 -1.05
C VAL A 177 2.55 15.04 0.17
N PHE A 178 1.32 14.55 -0.02
CA PHE A 178 0.41 14.23 1.07
C PHE A 178 1.00 13.19 2.03
N LEU A 179 1.53 12.08 1.52
CA LEU A 179 2.10 10.99 2.30
C LEU A 179 3.30 11.46 3.12
N VAL A 180 4.24 12.19 2.51
CA VAL A 180 5.41 12.75 3.19
C VAL A 180 4.99 13.74 4.27
N THR A 181 4.06 14.65 3.96
CA THR A 181 3.59 15.66 4.92
C THR A 181 2.86 15.01 6.10
N MET A 182 1.95 14.09 5.82
CA MET A 182 1.19 13.40 6.86
C MET A 182 2.07 12.46 7.68
N ASN A 183 3.04 11.79 7.07
CA ASN A 183 4.04 11.00 7.79
C ASN A 183 4.89 11.86 8.74
N ALA A 184 5.41 12.99 8.27
CA ALA A 184 6.17 13.91 9.11
C ALA A 184 5.33 14.43 10.28
N PHE A 185 4.07 14.82 10.02
CA PHE A 185 3.13 15.26 11.05
C PHE A 185 2.83 14.16 12.08
N ALA A 186 2.47 12.96 11.62
CA ALA A 186 2.12 11.83 12.49
C ALA A 186 3.31 11.38 13.35
N ASN A 187 4.50 11.28 12.75
CA ASN A 187 5.72 10.96 13.48
C ASN A 187 6.04 12.04 14.52
N HIS A 188 5.94 13.32 14.15
CA HIS A 188 6.17 14.41 15.09
C HIS A 188 5.19 14.36 16.26
N ALA A 189 3.90 14.20 15.99
CA ALA A 189 2.88 14.08 17.03
C ALA A 189 3.12 12.86 17.94
N PHE A 190 3.45 11.70 17.36
CA PHE A 190 3.74 10.48 18.10
C PHE A 190 4.96 10.64 19.01
N PHE A 191 6.11 11.04 18.48
CA PHE A 191 7.33 11.19 19.27
C PHE A 191 7.25 12.35 20.27
N ALA A 192 6.60 13.47 19.91
CA ALA A 192 6.35 14.55 20.85
C ALA A 192 5.44 14.10 22.01
N SER A 193 4.48 13.21 21.76
CA SER A 193 3.66 12.62 22.82
C SER A 193 4.45 11.67 23.72
N LEU A 194 5.41 10.92 23.16
CA LEU A 194 6.22 9.95 23.88
C LEU A 194 7.30 10.61 24.75
N PHE A 195 7.91 11.70 24.28
CA PHE A 195 9.04 12.38 24.95
C PHE A 195 8.69 13.76 25.51
N ARG A 196 7.40 14.01 25.81
CA ARG A 196 6.86 15.33 26.15
C ARG A 196 7.53 16.02 27.35
N GLU A 197 7.98 15.25 28.35
CA GLU A 197 8.58 15.77 29.57
C GLU A 197 10.10 15.54 29.65
N ASP A 198 10.70 15.01 28.60
CA ASP A 198 12.08 14.54 28.64
C ASP A 198 13.07 15.61 28.18
N ARG A 199 14.15 15.81 28.93
CA ARG A 199 15.26 16.71 28.51
C ARG A 199 15.93 16.24 27.22
N GLN A 200 15.62 15.03 26.77
CA GLN A 200 16.14 14.40 25.57
C GLN A 200 15.30 14.68 24.31
N ALA A 201 14.21 15.47 24.37
CA ALA A 201 13.35 15.74 23.20
C ALA A 201 14.05 16.40 21.99
N TRP A 202 15.29 16.87 22.13
CA TRP A 202 16.08 17.48 21.06
C TRP A 202 16.29 16.56 19.84
N PHE A 203 16.31 15.23 20.02
CA PHE A 203 16.49 14.29 18.90
C PHE A 203 15.19 13.95 18.16
N VAL A 204 14.02 14.35 18.66
CA VAL A 204 12.71 14.02 18.05
C VAL A 204 12.59 14.59 16.65
N GLY A 205 12.96 15.88 16.46
CA GLY A 205 12.94 16.51 15.15
C GLY A 205 13.80 15.78 14.11
N PRO A 206 15.11 15.58 14.38
CA PRO A 206 15.98 14.77 13.52
C PRO A 206 15.45 13.37 13.24
N LEU A 207 14.93 12.65 14.25
CA LEU A 207 14.42 11.28 14.08
C LEU A 207 13.20 11.23 13.14
N VAL A 208 12.26 12.17 13.29
CA VAL A 208 11.10 12.32 12.40
C VAL A 208 11.56 12.49 10.95
N TRP A 209 12.54 13.36 10.71
CA TRP A 209 13.08 13.57 9.37
C TRP A 209 13.84 12.37 8.83
N VAL A 210 14.60 11.65 9.64
CA VAL A 210 15.27 10.41 9.22
C VAL A 210 14.24 9.37 8.74
N ILE A 211 13.17 9.15 9.50
CA ILE A 211 12.11 8.21 9.14
C ILE A 211 11.40 8.67 7.85
N THR A 212 11.00 9.95 7.80
CA THR A 212 10.30 10.54 6.64
C THR A 212 11.15 10.47 5.37
N LEU A 213 12.43 10.82 5.45
CA LEU A 213 13.36 10.78 4.32
C LEU A 213 13.69 9.34 3.90
N SER A 214 13.74 8.39 4.83
CA SER A 214 13.94 6.98 4.49
C SER A 214 12.76 6.40 3.69
N LEU A 215 11.52 6.78 4.04
CA LEU A 215 10.32 6.42 3.29
C LEU A 215 10.30 7.05 1.90
N LEU A 216 10.65 8.33 1.80
CA LEU A 216 10.78 9.02 0.52
C LEU A 216 11.85 8.37 -0.36
N ALA A 217 13.02 8.10 0.20
CA ALA A 217 14.12 7.43 -0.50
C ALA A 217 13.70 6.04 -0.99
N PHE A 218 12.96 5.28 -0.17
CA PHE A 218 12.42 3.98 -0.56
C PHE A 218 11.44 4.08 -1.73
N PHE A 219 10.50 5.03 -1.68
CA PHE A 219 9.56 5.27 -2.79
C PHE A 219 10.29 5.65 -4.09
N LEU A 220 11.27 6.55 -4.01
CA LEU A 220 12.08 6.97 -5.15
C LEU A 220 12.92 5.81 -5.70
N ALA A 221 13.50 4.97 -4.83
CA ALA A 221 14.25 3.79 -5.24
C ALA A 221 13.37 2.78 -6.00
N GLY A 222 12.15 2.55 -5.55
CA GLY A 222 11.15 1.74 -6.27
C GLY A 222 10.86 2.31 -7.66
N LEU A 223 10.57 3.61 -7.74
CA LEU A 223 10.35 4.28 -9.02
C LEU A 223 11.55 4.17 -9.96
N MET A 224 12.78 4.35 -9.44
CA MET A 224 14.00 4.22 -10.23
C MET A 224 14.22 2.77 -10.71
N SER A 225 13.88 1.77 -9.90
CA SER A 225 13.90 0.36 -10.29
C SER A 225 13.02 0.11 -11.51
N ASP A 226 11.76 0.56 -11.47
CA ASP A 226 10.80 0.42 -12.58
C ASP A 226 11.30 1.05 -13.87
N LEU A 227 11.89 2.24 -13.75
CA LEU A 227 12.44 2.98 -14.88
C LEU A 227 13.72 2.32 -15.43
N SER A 228 14.55 1.74 -14.58
CA SER A 228 15.76 1.03 -15.03
C SER A 228 15.43 -0.18 -15.92
N GLN A 229 14.25 -0.78 -15.75
CA GLN A 229 13.75 -1.85 -16.59
C GLN A 229 13.36 -1.39 -18.01
N LEU A 230 13.20 -0.08 -18.26
CA LEU A 230 13.05 0.50 -19.62
C LEU A 230 14.34 0.42 -20.42
N ARG A 231 15.49 0.56 -19.75
CA ARG A 231 16.80 0.61 -20.40
C ARG A 231 17.38 -0.77 -20.68
N ARG A 232 16.81 -1.83 -20.09
CA ARG A 232 17.21 -3.19 -20.42
C ARG A 232 16.63 -3.53 -21.79
N PRO A 233 17.45 -3.78 -22.83
CA PRO A 233 16.93 -4.27 -24.10
C PRO A 233 16.13 -5.54 -23.81
N ALA A 234 14.92 -5.63 -24.37
CA ALA A 234 14.08 -6.81 -24.26
C ALA A 234 14.95 -8.03 -24.57
N ARG A 235 15.31 -8.81 -23.54
CA ARG A 235 15.88 -10.13 -23.77
C ARG A 235 14.76 -10.88 -24.47
N ARG A 236 14.92 -11.11 -25.77
CA ARG A 236 14.11 -12.06 -26.53
C ARG A 236 14.22 -13.39 -25.78
N ALA A 237 13.22 -13.70 -24.97
CA ALA A 237 13.02 -15.04 -24.46
C ALA A 237 12.62 -15.87 -25.68
N TYR A 238 13.53 -16.77 -26.07
CA TYR A 238 13.23 -17.90 -26.95
C TYR A 238 12.32 -18.89 -26.23
#